data_AF-M2RNX7-F1
#
_entry.id   AF-M2RNX7-F1
#
_cell.length_a   1.000
_cell.length_b   1.000
_cell.length_c   1.000
_cell.angle_alpha   90.00
_cell.angle_beta   90.00
_cell.angle_gamma   90.00
#
_symmetry.space_group_name_H-M   'P 1'
#
loop_
_entity.id
_entity.type
_entity.pdbx_description
1 polymer ?
#
loop_
_entity_poly.entity_id
_entity_poly.type
_entity_poly.pdbx_seq_one_letter_code
_entity_poly.pdbx_strand_id
1 'polypeptide(L)'
;MGTGMASTLLYHFPYGNDHTVLQYTALGFDLLDVTLFLFVGTCSVATYIQYPEIWPIMLSHPTQSLYIGCFPAAAATIINAGVTINEVWGFGGIRFLYALWGMWWSVVVLALLTAFGMIHTMVVRHDHSIGQMTPTWLLPVVPLGATSSSGGLLAAALKPHSAHLSLITSTFSLGVLLASLPLAIMIIAMFFQRLIVHGPLDAPLVLSAFIVLGPMSQGGWSLLLNGQNISTLLPLHVQGDFPRSPLMGQMLFASCFAAAFMLWAMGICWIILNCLSIAHVIRKSRSFPLTMAYWGLIFPNGAFSLLCLQLGTVLESQFFQIFGAVWSCERSNRRCEQTY
;
A
#
# COMPACT_ATOMS: atom_id res chain seq x y z
N MET A 1 -9.72 -0.34 -1.00
CA MET A 1 -8.30 -0.79 -1.03
C MET A 1 -7.94 -1.52 -2.31
N GLY A 2 -8.40 -2.76 -2.53
CA GLY A 2 -8.00 -3.54 -3.72
C GLY A 2 -8.47 -2.90 -5.04
N THR A 3 -9.71 -2.40 -5.03
CA THR A 3 -10.31 -1.61 -6.12
C THR A 3 -9.56 -0.30 -6.37
N GLY A 4 -9.25 0.47 -5.32
CA GLY A 4 -8.44 1.70 -5.45
C GLY A 4 -6.99 1.44 -5.89
N MET A 5 -6.41 0.28 -5.58
CA MET A 5 -5.11 -0.13 -6.12
C MET A 5 -5.21 -0.41 -7.63
N ALA A 6 -6.28 -1.10 -8.05
CA ALA A 6 -6.50 -1.38 -9.47
C ALA A 6 -6.68 -0.09 -10.28
N SER A 7 -7.45 0.88 -9.79
CA SER A 7 -7.59 2.18 -10.47
C SER A 7 -6.28 2.94 -10.56
N THR A 8 -5.54 3.04 -9.44
CA THR A 8 -4.21 3.68 -9.40
C THR A 8 -3.28 3.04 -10.43
N LEU A 9 -3.25 1.71 -10.50
CA LEU A 9 -2.42 0.97 -11.46
C LEU A 9 -2.79 1.24 -12.91
N LEU A 10 -4.10 1.33 -13.22
CA LEU A 10 -4.57 1.65 -14.56
C LEU A 10 -4.20 3.08 -14.98
N TYR A 11 -4.24 4.05 -14.06
CA TYR A 11 -3.79 5.43 -14.31
C TYR A 11 -2.28 5.60 -14.43
N HIS A 12 -1.49 4.64 -13.94
CA HIS A 12 -0.03 4.65 -14.07
C HIS A 12 0.47 3.66 -15.12
N PHE A 13 -0.43 3.02 -15.87
CA PHE A 13 -0.08 1.96 -16.80
C PHE A 13 0.75 2.54 -17.97
N PRO A 14 1.90 1.93 -18.32
CA PRO A 14 2.87 2.53 -19.25
C PRO A 14 2.41 2.49 -20.71
N TYR A 15 1.48 1.59 -21.07
CA TYR A 15 1.05 1.39 -22.45
C TYR A 15 -0.42 1.78 -22.63
N GLY A 16 -0.68 2.93 -23.25
CA GLY A 16 -2.04 3.36 -23.55
C GLY A 16 -2.74 4.12 -22.43
N ASN A 17 -1.97 4.80 -21.57
CA ASN A 17 -2.52 5.70 -20.55
C ASN A 17 -3.34 6.86 -21.15
N ASP A 18 -3.06 7.21 -22.41
CA ASP A 18 -3.81 8.20 -23.19
C ASP A 18 -5.10 7.64 -23.81
N HIS A 19 -5.29 6.30 -23.79
CA HIS A 19 -6.53 5.72 -24.30
C HIS A 19 -7.67 5.99 -23.33
N THR A 20 -8.70 6.65 -23.84
CA THR A 20 -9.90 7.04 -23.09
C THR A 20 -10.57 5.84 -22.41
N VAL A 21 -10.50 4.65 -23.01
CA VAL A 21 -11.06 3.41 -22.45
C VAL A 21 -10.39 3.04 -21.13
N LEU A 22 -9.07 3.17 -21.04
CA LEU A 22 -8.32 2.83 -19.83
C LEU A 22 -8.62 3.81 -18.70
N GLN A 23 -8.69 5.11 -19.01
CA GLN A 23 -9.04 6.16 -18.06
C GLN A 23 -10.47 6.03 -17.52
N TYR A 24 -11.45 5.69 -18.37
CA TYR A 24 -12.82 5.42 -17.92
C TYR A 24 -12.92 4.12 -17.10
N THR A 25 -12.12 3.10 -17.44
CA THR A 25 -12.07 1.87 -16.64
C THR A 25 -11.49 2.14 -15.26
N ALA A 26 -10.41 2.92 -15.19
CA ALA A 26 -9.80 3.36 -13.93
C ALA A 26 -10.79 4.17 -13.08
N LEU A 27 -11.53 5.10 -13.70
CA LEU A 27 -12.58 5.87 -13.05
C LEU A 27 -13.70 4.97 -12.52
N GLY A 28 -14.08 3.93 -13.27
CA GLY A 28 -15.05 2.92 -12.81
C GLY A 28 -14.59 2.21 -11.53
N PHE A 29 -13.31 1.85 -11.44
CA PHE A 29 -12.73 1.25 -10.23
C PHE A 29 -12.63 2.25 -9.07
N ASP A 30 -12.37 3.53 -9.33
CA ASP A 30 -12.39 4.58 -8.30
C ASP A 30 -13.79 4.75 -7.71
N LEU A 31 -14.81 4.87 -8.57
CA LEU A 31 -16.20 4.98 -8.13
C LEU A 31 -16.62 3.75 -7.34
N LEU A 32 -16.18 2.56 -7.74
CA LEU A 32 -16.40 1.34 -7.00
C LEU A 32 -15.68 1.35 -5.64
N ASP A 33 -14.43 1.82 -5.55
CA ASP A 33 -13.69 1.94 -4.28
C ASP A 33 -14.41 2.87 -3.30
N VAL A 34 -14.83 4.05 -3.78
CA VAL A 34 -15.62 5.02 -2.98
C VAL A 34 -16.95 4.42 -2.53
N THR A 35 -17.68 3.78 -3.45
CA THR A 35 -18.99 3.19 -3.15
C THR A 35 -18.87 2.09 -2.11
N LEU A 36 -17.90 1.18 -2.26
CA LEU A 36 -17.64 0.11 -1.29
C LEU A 36 -17.18 0.66 0.05
N PHE A 37 -16.31 1.67 0.06
CA PHE A 37 -15.85 2.32 1.29
C PHE A 37 -17.01 2.95 2.07
N LEU A 38 -17.87 3.71 1.39
CA LEU A 38 -19.04 4.33 2.00
C LEU A 38 -20.07 3.28 2.47
N PHE A 39 -20.35 2.27 1.64
CA PHE A 39 -21.30 1.21 1.99
C PHE A 39 -20.84 0.42 3.21
N VAL A 40 -19.63 -0.15 3.17
CA VAL A 40 -19.08 -0.96 4.27
C VAL A 40 -18.82 -0.10 5.50
N GLY A 41 -18.35 1.14 5.32
CA GLY A 41 -18.15 2.10 6.40
C GLY A 41 -19.46 2.43 7.11
N THR A 42 -20.53 2.72 6.36
CA THR A 42 -21.86 3.00 6.92
C THR A 42 -22.42 1.79 7.65
N CYS A 43 -22.29 0.59 7.08
CA CYS A 43 -22.70 -0.65 7.74
C CYS A 43 -21.93 -0.88 9.05
N SER A 44 -20.62 -0.60 9.07
CA SER A 44 -19.77 -0.75 10.26
C SER A 44 -20.17 0.25 11.34
N VAL A 45 -20.35 1.53 10.98
CA VAL A 45 -20.83 2.57 11.90
C VAL A 45 -22.21 2.23 12.44
N ALA A 46 -23.15 1.80 11.59
CA ALA A 46 -24.48 1.36 12.01
C ALA A 46 -24.41 0.19 13.00
N THR A 47 -23.50 -0.76 12.78
CA THR A 47 -23.29 -1.91 13.66
C THR A 47 -22.80 -1.47 15.03
N TYR A 48 -21.83 -0.56 15.11
CA TYR A 48 -21.30 -0.07 16.39
C TYR A 48 -22.23 0.91 17.11
N ILE A 49 -23.16 1.55 16.40
CA ILE A 49 -24.24 2.35 17.02
C ILE A 49 -25.32 1.44 17.60
N GLN A 50 -25.71 0.38 16.88
CA GLN A 50 -26.75 -0.54 17.33
C GLN A 50 -26.27 -1.51 18.42
N TYR A 51 -25.00 -1.93 18.34
CA TYR A 51 -24.38 -2.94 19.22
C TYR A 51 -23.00 -2.46 19.71
N PRO A 52 -22.96 -1.41 20.55
CA PRO A 52 -21.70 -0.81 21.03
C PRO A 52 -20.80 -1.80 21.79
N GLU A 53 -21.38 -2.84 22.38
CA GLU A 53 -20.68 -3.93 23.07
C GLU A 53 -19.74 -4.73 22.15
N ILE A 54 -19.98 -4.74 20.84
CA ILE A 54 -19.15 -5.47 19.88
C ILE A 54 -17.78 -4.82 19.72
N TRP A 55 -17.67 -3.50 19.86
CA TRP A 55 -16.42 -2.76 19.66
C TRP A 55 -15.27 -3.23 20.58
N PRO A 56 -15.41 -3.27 21.91
CA PRO A 56 -14.34 -3.76 22.78
C PRO A 56 -14.03 -5.25 22.56
N ILE A 57 -15.05 -6.06 22.22
CA ILE A 57 -14.87 -7.49 21.91
C ILE A 57 -14.01 -7.63 20.65
N MET A 58 -14.33 -6.89 19.59
CA MET A 58 -13.57 -6.89 18.34
C MET A 58 -12.11 -6.49 18.57
N LEU A 59 -11.86 -5.42 19.34
CA LEU A 59 -10.49 -4.99 19.67
C LEU A 59 -9.70 -6.03 20.49
N SER A 60 -10.38 -6.81 21.33
CA SER A 60 -9.74 -7.88 22.11
C SER A 60 -9.44 -9.14 21.29
N HIS A 61 -10.04 -9.29 20.11
CA HIS A 61 -9.87 -10.51 19.30
C HIS A 61 -8.51 -10.50 18.56
N PRO A 62 -7.65 -11.52 18.73
CA PRO A 62 -6.26 -11.49 18.26
C PRO A 62 -6.11 -11.43 16.72
N THR A 63 -7.07 -11.97 15.96
CA THR A 63 -7.03 -11.89 14.48
C THR A 63 -7.90 -10.78 13.89
N GLN A 64 -9.16 -10.63 14.33
CA GLN A 64 -10.10 -9.65 13.77
C GLN A 64 -9.69 -8.20 14.03
N SER A 65 -9.13 -7.92 15.21
CA SER A 65 -8.70 -6.56 15.56
C SER A 65 -7.64 -6.00 14.62
N LEU A 66 -6.80 -6.86 14.03
CA LEU A 66 -5.74 -6.45 13.10
C LEU A 66 -6.29 -5.83 11.82
N TYR A 67 -7.50 -6.20 11.41
CA TYR A 67 -8.16 -5.67 10.22
C TYR A 67 -8.64 -4.22 10.39
N ILE A 68 -8.59 -3.66 11.61
CA ILE A 68 -8.90 -2.24 11.81
C ILE A 68 -7.96 -1.33 10.99
N GLY A 69 -6.73 -1.80 10.69
CA GLY A 69 -5.80 -1.11 9.79
C GLY A 69 -6.32 -0.96 8.36
N CYS A 70 -7.20 -1.85 7.90
CA CYS A 70 -7.76 -1.74 6.56
C CYS A 70 -8.59 -0.47 6.35
N PHE A 71 -9.14 0.13 7.42
CA PHE A 71 -9.90 1.38 7.33
C PHE A 71 -9.04 2.59 6.91
N PRO A 72 -7.98 3.00 7.65
CA PRO A 72 -7.11 4.09 7.21
C PRO A 72 -6.39 3.77 5.89
N ALA A 73 -6.04 2.50 5.64
CA ALA A 73 -5.43 2.12 4.36
C ALA A 73 -6.41 2.26 3.17
N ALA A 74 -7.70 1.98 3.36
CA ALA A 74 -8.73 2.25 2.35
C ALA A 74 -8.94 3.76 2.17
N ALA A 75 -8.98 4.53 3.25
CA ALA A 75 -9.10 5.99 3.15
C ALA A 75 -7.95 6.62 2.35
N ALA A 76 -6.72 6.09 2.48
CA ALA A 76 -5.59 6.50 1.65
C ALA A 76 -5.80 6.20 0.16
N THR A 77 -6.42 5.07 -0.22
CA THR A 77 -6.72 4.79 -1.64
C THR A 77 -7.77 5.73 -2.21
N ILE A 78 -8.74 6.16 -1.41
CA ILE A 78 -9.72 7.18 -1.79
C ILE A 78 -9.07 8.55 -2.01
N ILE A 79 -8.08 8.92 -1.18
CA ILE A 79 -7.32 10.16 -1.39
C ILE A 79 -6.54 10.08 -2.72
N ASN A 80 -5.89 8.95 -3.00
CA ASN A 80 -5.17 8.75 -4.26
C ASN A 80 -6.10 8.90 -5.47
N ALA A 81 -7.25 8.23 -5.46
CA ALA A 81 -8.29 8.38 -6.47
C ALA A 81 -8.69 9.86 -6.66
N GLY A 82 -8.94 10.58 -5.56
CA GLY A 82 -9.26 12.00 -5.61
C GLY A 82 -8.16 12.85 -6.25
N VAL A 83 -6.90 12.60 -5.90
CA VAL A 83 -5.75 13.30 -6.50
C VAL A 83 -5.68 13.03 -8.00
N THR A 84 -5.77 11.77 -8.41
CA THR A 84 -5.71 11.42 -9.84
C THR A 84 -6.89 11.99 -10.63
N ILE A 85 -8.10 11.96 -10.07
CA ILE A 85 -9.27 12.58 -10.71
C ILE A 85 -9.07 14.10 -10.86
N ASN A 86 -8.45 14.76 -9.88
CA ASN A 86 -8.13 16.18 -9.96
C ASN A 86 -7.09 16.47 -11.06
N GLU A 87 -6.01 15.70 -11.12
CA GLU A 87 -4.92 15.92 -12.09
C GLU A 87 -5.33 15.58 -13.52
N VAL A 88 -6.05 14.48 -13.73
CA VAL A 88 -6.44 14.01 -15.07
C VAL A 88 -7.67 14.75 -15.61
N TRP A 89 -8.69 14.97 -14.76
CA TRP A 89 -10.00 15.52 -15.21
C TRP A 89 -10.24 16.97 -14.76
N GLY A 90 -9.33 17.57 -13.99
CA GLY A 90 -9.50 18.94 -13.47
C GLY A 90 -10.62 19.08 -12.44
N PHE A 91 -11.12 17.98 -11.88
CA PHE A 91 -12.30 17.99 -11.02
C PHE A 91 -12.05 18.75 -9.71
N GLY A 92 -12.91 19.72 -9.39
CA GLY A 92 -12.89 20.43 -8.10
C GLY A 92 -11.72 21.38 -7.87
N GLY A 93 -10.76 21.46 -8.80
CA GLY A 93 -9.61 22.36 -8.77
C GLY A 93 -8.81 22.33 -7.46
N ILE A 94 -8.19 23.46 -7.11
CA ILE A 94 -7.35 23.58 -5.91
C ILE A 94 -8.12 23.40 -4.59
N ARG A 95 -9.41 23.78 -4.54
CA ARG A 95 -10.24 23.63 -3.33
C ARG A 95 -10.42 22.17 -2.96
N PHE A 96 -10.59 21.32 -3.96
CA PHE A 96 -10.68 19.87 -3.76
C PHE A 96 -9.35 19.28 -3.30
N LEU A 97 -8.22 19.69 -3.89
CA LEU A 97 -6.89 19.28 -3.40
C LEU A 97 -6.65 19.66 -1.93
N TYR A 98 -7.08 20.85 -1.49
CA TYR A 98 -6.99 21.24 -0.08
C TYR A 98 -7.91 20.42 0.83
N ALA A 99 -9.10 20.03 0.36
CA ALA A 99 -9.97 19.11 1.09
C ALA A 99 -9.31 17.72 1.24
N LEU A 100 -8.72 17.19 0.17
CA LEU A 100 -7.95 15.94 0.20
C LEU A 100 -6.73 16.04 1.13
N TRP A 101 -6.08 17.20 1.17
CA TRP A 101 -4.98 17.47 2.10
C TRP A 101 -5.41 17.49 3.56
N GLY A 102 -6.55 18.10 3.89
CA GLY A 102 -7.13 17.99 5.24
C GLY A 102 -7.51 16.55 5.60
N MET A 103 -8.07 15.80 4.65
CA MET A 103 -8.41 14.39 4.83
C MET A 103 -7.15 13.54 5.05
N TRP A 104 -6.07 13.80 4.32
CA TRP A 104 -4.79 13.11 4.45
C TRP A 104 -4.21 13.23 5.85
N TRP A 105 -4.22 14.42 6.45
CA TRP A 105 -3.79 14.58 7.85
C TRP A 105 -4.61 13.74 8.84
N SER A 106 -5.93 13.64 8.60
CA SER A 106 -6.80 12.80 9.42
C SER A 106 -6.42 11.32 9.27
N VAL A 107 -6.09 10.87 8.05
CA VAL A 107 -5.61 9.51 7.77
C VAL A 107 -4.24 9.26 8.40
N VAL A 108 -3.32 10.25 8.42
CA VAL A 108 -2.04 10.15 9.14
C VAL A 108 -2.26 9.86 10.62
N VAL A 109 -3.13 10.62 11.29
CA VAL A 109 -3.45 10.42 12.70
C VAL A 109 -4.08 9.05 12.93
N LEU A 110 -5.08 8.67 12.12
CA LEU A 110 -5.74 7.37 12.23
C LEU A 110 -4.78 6.20 11.98
N ALA A 111 -3.87 6.31 11.01
CA ALA A 111 -2.89 5.29 10.71
C ALA A 111 -1.89 5.10 11.87
N LEU A 112 -1.42 6.19 12.48
CA LEU A 112 -0.54 6.15 13.65
C LEU A 112 -1.24 5.55 14.86
N LEU A 113 -2.48 5.99 15.15
CA LEU A 113 -3.29 5.44 16.24
C LEU A 113 -3.55 3.95 16.04
N THR A 114 -3.86 3.55 14.80
CA THR A 114 -4.09 2.14 14.48
C THR A 114 -2.84 1.31 14.65
N ALA A 115 -1.70 1.73 14.09
CA ALA A 115 -0.45 0.98 14.17
C ALA A 115 0.01 0.81 15.62
N PHE A 116 0.20 1.91 16.35
CA PHE A 116 0.73 1.85 17.71
C PHE A 116 -0.32 1.35 18.71
N GLY A 117 -1.60 1.70 18.55
CA GLY A 117 -2.68 1.22 19.39
C GLY A 117 -2.88 -0.28 19.27
N MET A 118 -2.83 -0.83 18.06
CA MET A 118 -2.94 -2.28 17.87
C MET A 118 -1.69 -3.02 18.32
N ILE A 119 -0.48 -2.52 18.04
CA ILE A 119 0.75 -3.12 18.57
C ILE A 119 0.70 -3.15 20.11
N HIS A 120 0.29 -2.07 20.75
CA HIS A 120 0.12 -2.04 22.21
C HIS A 120 -0.93 -3.06 22.68
N THR A 121 -2.06 -3.16 21.99
CA THR A 121 -3.10 -4.15 22.30
C THR A 121 -2.59 -5.58 22.16
N MET A 122 -1.80 -5.86 21.11
CA MET A 122 -1.17 -7.17 20.90
C MET A 122 -0.20 -7.54 22.01
N VAL A 123 0.53 -6.57 22.56
CA VAL A 123 1.48 -6.78 23.68
C VAL A 123 0.76 -7.02 25.00
N VAL A 124 -0.33 -6.30 25.26
CA VAL A 124 -0.96 -6.28 26.61
C VAL A 124 -2.13 -7.25 26.73
N ARG A 125 -2.88 -7.51 25.65
CA ARG A 125 -4.19 -8.19 25.73
C ARG A 125 -4.29 -9.48 24.93
N HIS A 126 -3.44 -9.68 23.92
CA HIS A 126 -3.54 -10.84 23.06
C HIS A 126 -2.50 -11.88 23.44
N ASP A 127 -2.95 -13.12 23.64
CA ASP A 127 -2.07 -14.26 23.76
C ASP A 127 -1.73 -14.78 22.36
N HIS A 128 -0.44 -14.82 22.04
CA HIS A 128 0.05 -15.15 20.71
C HIS A 128 1.07 -16.28 20.77
N SER A 129 0.81 -17.34 20.01
CA SER A 129 1.81 -18.37 19.74
C SER A 129 2.47 -18.14 18.37
N ILE A 130 3.79 -18.28 18.31
CA ILE A 130 4.56 -18.08 17.05
C ILE A 130 4.09 -19.02 15.95
N GLY A 131 3.67 -20.26 16.29
CA GLY A 131 3.14 -21.21 15.31
C GLY A 131 1.84 -20.77 14.62
N GLN A 132 1.03 -19.97 15.31
CA GLN A 132 -0.23 -19.42 14.80
C GLN A 132 -0.08 -18.03 14.17
N MET A 133 1.14 -17.49 14.11
CA MET A 133 1.40 -16.22 13.45
C MET A 133 1.01 -16.30 11.97
N THR A 134 0.26 -15.30 11.53
CA THR A 134 -0.14 -15.13 10.14
C THR A 134 0.36 -13.78 9.62
N PRO A 135 0.47 -13.60 8.28
CA PRO A 135 0.83 -12.33 7.67
C PRO A 135 -0.09 -11.16 8.04
N THR A 136 -1.29 -11.44 8.57
CA THR A 136 -2.27 -10.42 8.99
C THR A 136 -1.73 -9.51 10.10
N TRP A 137 -0.69 -9.92 10.82
CA TRP A 137 0.00 -9.08 11.81
C TRP A 137 0.61 -7.81 11.19
N LEU A 138 0.78 -7.76 9.87
CA LEU A 138 1.21 -6.56 9.15
C LEU A 138 0.08 -5.54 8.96
N LEU A 139 -1.19 -5.96 9.02
CA LEU A 139 -2.34 -5.10 8.69
C LEU A 139 -2.44 -3.82 9.52
N PRO A 140 -2.05 -3.77 10.81
CA PRO A 140 -2.02 -2.51 11.55
C PRO A 140 -0.94 -1.53 11.08
N VAL A 141 0.15 -2.02 10.48
CA VAL A 141 1.31 -1.20 10.06
C VAL A 141 1.20 -0.77 8.59
N VAL A 142 0.60 -1.61 7.74
CA VAL A 142 0.32 -1.31 6.31
C VAL A 142 -0.27 0.09 6.04
N PRO A 143 -1.17 0.66 6.88
CA PRO A 143 -1.77 1.95 6.64
C PRO A 143 -0.76 3.09 6.67
N LEU A 144 0.30 2.99 7.46
CA LEU A 144 1.36 3.99 7.49
C LEU A 144 2.05 4.08 6.12
N GLY A 145 2.39 2.93 5.53
CA GLY A 145 2.95 2.86 4.18
C GLY A 145 2.01 3.43 3.10
N ALA A 146 0.73 3.05 3.13
CA ALA A 146 -0.28 3.56 2.20
C ALA A 146 -0.53 5.08 2.35
N THR A 147 -0.53 5.58 3.58
CA THR A 147 -0.69 7.02 3.87
C THR A 147 0.52 7.80 3.38
N SER A 148 1.72 7.22 3.50
CA SER A 148 2.94 7.83 2.99
C SER A 148 2.96 7.91 1.46
N SER A 149 2.65 6.84 0.74
CA SER A 149 2.58 6.93 -0.74
C SER A 149 1.51 7.92 -1.19
N SER A 150 0.36 7.96 -0.50
CA SER A 150 -0.68 8.97 -0.72
C SER A 150 -0.19 10.41 -0.50
N GLY A 151 0.63 10.64 0.54
CA GLY A 151 1.25 11.93 0.79
C GLY A 151 2.24 12.33 -0.30
N GLY A 152 2.97 11.37 -0.87
CA GLY A 152 3.86 11.59 -2.01
C GLY A 152 3.11 12.04 -3.27
N LEU A 153 2.00 11.36 -3.60
CA LEU A 153 1.13 11.77 -4.73
C LEU A 153 0.54 13.16 -4.51
N LEU A 154 -0.02 13.39 -3.31
CA LEU A 154 -0.64 14.66 -2.98
C LEU A 154 0.37 15.81 -2.96
N ALA A 155 1.59 15.58 -2.50
CA ALA A 155 2.66 16.57 -2.55
C ALA A 155 3.03 16.96 -3.98
N ALA A 156 3.05 16.00 -4.91
CA ALA A 156 3.29 16.29 -6.32
C ALA A 156 2.18 17.18 -6.90
N ALA A 157 0.91 16.85 -6.63
CA ALA A 157 -0.25 17.64 -7.08
C ALA A 157 -0.31 19.05 -6.45
N LEU A 158 0.17 19.21 -5.20
CA LEU A 158 0.23 20.50 -4.52
C LEU A 158 1.38 21.38 -5.00
N LYS A 159 2.44 20.81 -5.58
CA LYS A 159 3.67 21.54 -5.96
C LYS A 159 3.42 22.74 -6.88
N PRO A 160 2.59 22.67 -7.95
CA PRO A 160 2.30 23.82 -8.81
C PRO A 160 1.60 24.97 -8.09
N HIS A 161 0.95 24.70 -6.96
CA HIS A 161 0.12 25.65 -6.22
C HIS A 161 0.86 26.22 -4.99
N SER A 162 1.63 25.38 -4.28
CA SER A 162 2.42 25.78 -3.13
C SER A 162 3.58 24.81 -2.88
N ALA A 163 4.79 25.25 -3.17
CA ALA A 163 6.02 24.51 -2.86
C ALA A 163 6.17 24.24 -1.35
N HIS A 164 5.71 25.16 -0.50
CA HIS A 164 5.74 25.00 0.95
C HIS A 164 4.83 23.87 1.43
N LEU A 165 3.59 23.80 0.97
CA LEU A 165 2.68 22.71 1.32
C LEU A 165 3.16 21.37 0.76
N SER A 166 3.70 21.36 -0.47
CA SER A 166 4.32 20.19 -1.07
C SER A 166 5.51 19.66 -0.24
N LEU A 167 6.37 20.56 0.26
CA LEU A 167 7.50 20.20 1.12
C LEU A 167 7.05 19.63 2.46
N ILE A 168 6.10 20.28 3.15
CA ILE A 168 5.54 19.79 4.41
C ILE A 168 4.95 18.40 4.21
N THR A 169 4.13 18.23 3.18
CA THR A 169 3.47 16.96 2.89
C THR A 169 4.49 15.87 2.62
N SER A 170 5.50 16.13 1.78
CA SER A 170 6.57 15.15 1.47
C SER A 170 7.40 14.79 2.71
N THR A 171 7.70 15.77 3.56
CA THR A 171 8.50 15.57 4.78
C THR A 171 7.78 14.69 5.79
N PHE A 172 6.52 15.01 6.10
CA PHE A 172 5.71 14.21 7.03
C PHE A 172 5.40 12.83 6.44
N SER A 173 5.13 12.77 5.15
CA SER A 173 4.94 11.52 4.41
C SER A 173 6.16 10.59 4.55
N LEU A 174 7.39 11.08 4.35
CA LEU A 174 8.59 10.29 4.63
C LEU A 174 8.72 9.91 6.10
N GLY A 175 8.40 10.81 7.03
CA GLY A 175 8.42 10.50 8.46
C GLY A 175 7.51 9.32 8.82
N VAL A 176 6.29 9.29 8.29
CA VAL A 176 5.33 8.19 8.46
C VAL A 176 5.88 6.89 7.86
N LEU A 177 6.56 6.95 6.70
CA LEU A 177 7.20 5.77 6.10
C LEU A 177 8.33 5.21 6.95
N LEU A 178 9.17 6.10 7.50
CA LEU A 178 10.29 5.72 8.36
C LEU A 178 9.81 5.11 9.68
N ALA A 179 8.59 5.43 10.14
CA ALA A 179 7.94 4.69 11.22
C ALA A 179 7.41 3.32 10.74
N SER A 180 6.86 3.25 9.52
CA SER A 180 6.26 2.03 8.96
C SER A 180 7.26 0.92 8.63
N LEU A 181 8.35 1.25 7.93
CA LEU A 181 9.25 0.27 7.34
C LEU A 181 9.99 -0.59 8.38
N PRO A 182 10.60 -0.02 9.44
CA PRO A 182 11.24 -0.82 10.47
C PRO A 182 10.26 -1.76 11.18
N LEU A 183 9.07 -1.27 11.52
CA LEU A 183 8.01 -2.09 12.13
C LEU A 183 7.62 -3.25 11.23
N ALA A 184 7.41 -3.00 9.94
CA ALA A 184 7.08 -4.04 8.97
C ALA A 184 8.22 -5.06 8.83
N ILE A 185 9.48 -4.62 8.72
CA ILE A 185 10.64 -5.51 8.60
C ILE A 185 10.77 -6.43 9.82
N MET A 186 10.55 -5.92 11.03
CA MET A 186 10.57 -6.74 12.25
C MET A 186 9.47 -7.81 12.23
N ILE A 187 8.25 -7.47 11.84
CA ILE A 187 7.13 -8.43 11.73
C ILE A 187 7.40 -9.45 10.61
N ILE A 188 7.94 -9.02 9.47
CA ILE A 188 8.31 -9.91 8.36
C ILE A 188 9.42 -10.88 8.78
N ALA A 189 10.41 -10.43 9.55
CA ALA A 189 11.48 -11.29 10.06
C ALA A 189 10.94 -12.37 11.01
N MET A 190 10.01 -12.03 11.91
CA MET A 190 9.32 -13.00 12.75
C MET A 190 8.51 -14.00 11.92
N PHE A 191 7.80 -13.52 10.90
CA PHE A 191 7.05 -14.40 10.00
C PHE A 191 7.96 -15.34 9.20
N PHE A 192 9.12 -14.85 8.76
CA PHE A 192 10.13 -15.68 8.09
C PHE A 192 10.64 -16.79 9.01
N GLN A 193 10.96 -16.46 10.26
CA GLN A 193 11.33 -17.46 11.27
C GLN A 193 10.22 -18.49 11.48
N ARG A 194 8.96 -18.06 11.56
CA ARG A 194 7.80 -18.95 11.63
C ARG A 194 7.73 -19.90 10.44
N LEU A 195 7.95 -19.41 9.22
CA LEU A 195 7.94 -20.26 8.02
C LEU A 195 9.04 -21.32 8.04
N ILE A 196 10.22 -21.00 8.59
CA ILE A 196 11.32 -21.97 8.72
C ILE A 196 10.98 -23.05 9.76
N VAL A 197 10.45 -22.66 10.92
CA VAL A 197 10.21 -23.60 12.04
C VAL A 197 8.92 -24.42 11.86
N HIS A 198 7.86 -23.80 11.35
CA HIS A 198 6.54 -24.43 11.25
C HIS A 198 6.13 -24.78 9.81
N GLY A 199 6.97 -24.45 8.82
CA GLY A 199 6.68 -24.68 7.40
C GLY A 199 5.71 -23.64 6.80
N PRO A 200 5.22 -23.89 5.58
CA PRO A 200 4.28 -22.99 4.91
C PRO A 200 2.93 -22.89 5.66
N LEU A 201 2.12 -21.89 5.31
CA LEU A 201 0.74 -21.77 5.77
C LEU A 201 -0.14 -22.86 5.13
N ASP A 202 -1.22 -23.23 5.83
CA ASP A 202 -2.23 -24.15 5.29
C ASP A 202 -2.97 -23.57 4.07
N ALA A 203 -3.58 -24.46 3.27
CA ALA A 203 -4.25 -24.09 2.01
C ALA A 203 -5.21 -22.89 2.08
N PRO A 204 -6.05 -22.71 3.13
CA PRO A 204 -6.94 -21.56 3.23
C PRO A 204 -6.21 -20.20 3.36
N LEU A 205 -4.98 -20.22 3.87
CA LEU A 205 -4.22 -19.03 4.26
C LEU A 205 -2.95 -18.82 3.42
N VAL A 206 -2.53 -19.79 2.60
CA VAL A 206 -1.28 -19.69 1.84
C VAL A 206 -1.21 -18.46 0.93
N LEU A 207 -2.34 -18.00 0.39
CA LEU A 207 -2.39 -16.78 -0.44
C LEU A 207 -2.18 -15.50 0.37
N SER A 208 -2.49 -15.52 1.67
CA SER A 208 -2.25 -14.37 2.55
C SER A 208 -0.76 -14.10 2.76
N ALA A 209 0.14 -15.03 2.40
CA ALA A 209 1.58 -14.82 2.44
C ALA A 209 2.04 -13.64 1.55
N PHE A 210 1.26 -13.29 0.52
CA PHE A 210 1.51 -12.10 -0.30
C PHE A 210 1.32 -10.77 0.45
N ILE A 211 0.66 -10.75 1.62
CA ILE A 211 0.56 -9.53 2.44
C ILE A 211 1.95 -8.99 2.81
N VAL A 212 2.95 -9.87 2.93
CA VAL A 212 4.36 -9.51 3.16
C VAL A 212 4.93 -8.60 2.06
N LEU A 213 4.47 -8.77 0.82
CA LEU A 213 4.87 -7.94 -0.30
C LEU A 213 4.37 -6.49 -0.17
N GLY A 214 3.29 -6.27 0.59
CA GLY A 214 2.66 -4.96 0.73
C GLY A 214 3.61 -3.86 1.25
N PRO A 215 4.18 -3.99 2.45
CA PRO A 215 5.11 -2.99 3.00
C PRO A 215 6.36 -2.78 2.14
N MET A 216 6.84 -3.82 1.47
CA MET A 216 8.00 -3.76 0.58
C MET A 216 7.72 -2.88 -0.64
N SER A 217 6.62 -3.20 -1.33
CA SER A 217 6.23 -2.52 -2.55
C SER A 217 5.76 -1.09 -2.29
N GLN A 218 4.85 -0.90 -1.31
CA GLN A 218 4.36 0.42 -0.93
C GLN A 218 5.49 1.30 -0.38
N GLY A 219 6.38 0.72 0.42
CA GLY A 219 7.51 1.45 0.97
C GLY A 219 8.49 1.91 -0.11
N GLY A 220 8.84 1.03 -1.05
CA GLY A 220 9.67 1.40 -2.19
C GLY A 220 9.02 2.46 -3.07
N TRP A 221 7.72 2.33 -3.36
CA TRP A 221 7.00 3.30 -4.18
C TRP A 221 6.93 4.66 -3.50
N SER A 222 6.64 4.70 -2.20
CA SER A 222 6.63 5.93 -1.41
C SER A 222 8.01 6.60 -1.35
N LEU A 223 9.10 5.85 -1.18
CA LEU A 223 10.47 6.39 -1.20
C LEU A 223 10.76 7.11 -2.52
N LEU A 224 10.37 6.51 -3.65
CA LEU A 224 10.59 7.11 -4.97
C LEU A 224 9.76 8.40 -5.15
N LEU A 225 8.47 8.38 -4.82
CA LEU A 225 7.60 9.56 -4.94
C LEU A 225 8.10 10.73 -4.08
N ASN A 226 8.29 10.49 -2.78
CA ASN A 226 8.70 11.55 -1.87
C ASN A 226 10.14 12.02 -2.13
N GLY A 227 11.04 11.10 -2.50
CA GLY A 227 12.41 11.43 -2.87
C GLY A 227 12.48 12.34 -4.10
N GLN A 228 11.66 12.08 -5.14
CA GLN A 228 11.53 12.94 -6.31
C GLN A 228 10.96 14.32 -5.94
N ASN A 229 9.92 14.35 -5.10
CA ASN A 229 9.35 15.62 -4.67
C ASN A 229 10.40 16.47 -3.94
N ILE A 230 11.09 15.89 -2.96
CA ILE A 230 12.11 16.60 -2.18
C ILE A 230 13.29 17.06 -3.03
N SER A 231 13.74 16.25 -4.00
CA SER A 231 14.85 16.65 -4.87
C SER A 231 14.55 17.87 -5.72
N THR A 232 13.28 18.05 -6.10
CA THR A 232 12.84 19.22 -6.87
C THR A 232 12.44 20.42 -6.02
N LEU A 233 12.13 20.20 -4.73
CA LEU A 233 11.76 21.25 -3.79
C LEU A 233 12.96 21.86 -3.06
N LEU A 234 14.07 21.12 -2.95
CA LEU A 234 15.34 21.63 -2.43
C LEU A 234 16.20 22.23 -3.56
N PRO A 235 16.79 23.42 -3.36
CA PRO A 235 16.84 24.19 -2.11
C PRO A 235 15.77 25.29 -2.05
N LEU A 236 14.80 25.15 -1.14
CA LEU A 236 13.87 26.23 -0.81
C LEU A 236 14.64 27.37 -0.10
N HIS A 237 14.36 28.60 -0.52
CA HIS A 237 15.05 29.85 -0.19
C HIS A 237 14.93 30.27 1.30
N VAL A 238 15.42 29.45 2.23
CA VAL A 238 15.58 29.81 3.64
C VAL A 238 16.96 30.49 3.80
N GLN A 239 17.03 31.58 4.55
CA GLN A 239 18.29 32.32 4.74
C GLN A 239 19.28 31.49 5.57
N GLY A 240 20.41 31.09 4.97
CA GLY A 240 21.51 30.33 5.63
C GLY A 240 22.29 29.42 4.67
N ASP A 241 23.61 29.26 4.85
CA ASP A 241 24.51 28.58 3.90
C ASP A 241 24.41 27.04 3.87
N PHE A 242 23.63 26.46 4.77
CA PHE A 242 23.37 25.02 4.91
C PHE A 242 21.85 24.88 5.17
N PRO A 243 21.01 24.35 4.25
CA PRO A 243 21.20 23.30 3.25
C PRO A 243 20.87 23.77 1.81
N ARG A 244 21.64 24.71 1.26
CA ARG A 244 21.34 25.38 -0.03
C ARG A 244 21.81 24.67 -1.30
N SER A 245 22.55 23.56 -1.21
CA SER A 245 23.07 22.91 -2.41
C SER A 245 21.98 22.06 -3.08
N PRO A 246 21.72 22.22 -4.39
CA PRO A 246 20.89 21.29 -5.17
C PRO A 246 21.35 19.83 -5.03
N LEU A 247 22.63 19.63 -4.71
CA LEU A 247 23.21 18.33 -4.39
C LEU A 247 22.51 17.63 -3.22
N MET A 248 22.01 18.36 -2.23
CA MET A 248 21.30 17.76 -1.09
C MET A 248 20.03 17.04 -1.53
N GLY A 249 19.21 17.69 -2.36
CA GLY A 249 17.99 17.09 -2.91
C GLY A 249 18.29 15.84 -3.72
N GLN A 250 19.36 15.88 -4.53
CA GLN A 250 19.81 14.73 -5.32
C GLN A 250 20.36 13.59 -4.44
N MET A 251 21.11 13.88 -3.39
CA MET A 251 21.64 12.87 -2.45
C MET A 251 20.53 12.17 -1.66
N LEU A 252 19.51 12.92 -1.23
CA LEU A 252 18.33 12.35 -0.58
C LEU A 252 17.56 11.44 -1.54
N PHE A 253 17.36 11.88 -2.79
CA PHE A 253 16.72 11.05 -3.80
C PHE A 253 17.53 9.80 -4.13
N ALA A 254 18.86 9.90 -4.28
CA ALA A 254 19.73 8.75 -4.50
C ALA A 254 19.62 7.73 -3.35
N SER A 255 19.54 8.21 -2.11
CA SER A 255 19.35 7.37 -0.92
C SER A 255 17.97 6.68 -0.93
N CYS A 256 16.91 7.43 -1.27
CA CYS A 256 15.57 6.88 -1.41
C CYS A 256 15.49 5.84 -2.54
N PHE A 257 16.14 6.12 -3.66
CA PHE A 257 16.24 5.20 -4.80
C PHE A 257 16.94 3.89 -4.41
N ALA A 258 18.10 3.97 -3.76
CA ALA A 258 18.84 2.78 -3.33
C ALA A 258 18.00 1.92 -2.36
N ALA A 259 17.33 2.55 -1.39
CA ALA A 259 16.44 1.86 -0.48
C ALA A 259 15.20 1.26 -1.18
N ALA A 260 14.60 1.97 -2.14
CA ALA A 260 13.49 1.46 -2.94
C ALA A 260 13.89 0.25 -3.80
N PHE A 261 15.08 0.30 -4.41
CA PHE A 261 15.62 -0.82 -5.19
C PHE A 261 15.88 -2.05 -4.32
N MET A 262 16.41 -1.85 -3.10
CA MET A 262 16.58 -2.93 -2.12
C MET A 262 15.24 -3.56 -1.73
N LEU A 263 14.21 -2.75 -1.48
CA LEU A 263 12.87 -3.25 -1.18
C LEU A 263 12.24 -3.98 -2.37
N TRP A 264 12.47 -3.51 -3.60
CA TRP A 264 12.04 -4.23 -4.81
C TRP A 264 12.71 -5.61 -4.92
N ALA A 265 14.03 -5.68 -4.73
CA ALA A 265 14.79 -6.92 -4.80
C ALA A 265 14.35 -7.93 -3.73
N MET A 266 14.15 -7.48 -2.49
CA MET A 266 13.65 -8.35 -1.43
C MET A 266 12.16 -8.73 -1.66
N GLY A 267 11.38 -7.90 -2.35
CA GLY A 267 10.03 -8.23 -2.81
C GLY A 267 10.03 -9.42 -3.80
N ILE A 268 10.96 -9.45 -4.75
CA ILE A 268 11.16 -10.59 -5.66
C ILE A 268 11.47 -11.88 -4.87
N CYS A 269 12.35 -11.81 -3.87
CA CYS A 269 12.66 -12.97 -3.03
C CYS A 269 11.40 -13.53 -2.35
N TRP A 270 10.55 -12.66 -1.81
CA TRP A 270 9.30 -13.06 -1.17
C TRP A 270 8.28 -13.62 -2.16
N ILE A 271 8.17 -13.06 -3.36
CA ILE A 271 7.35 -13.61 -4.44
C ILE A 271 7.77 -15.06 -4.74
N ILE A 272 9.08 -15.31 -4.90
CA ILE A 272 9.60 -16.66 -5.14
C ILE A 272 9.23 -17.61 -4.00
N LEU A 273 9.47 -17.21 -2.74
CA LEU A 273 9.12 -18.01 -1.57
C LEU A 273 7.62 -18.31 -1.48
N ASN A 274 6.77 -17.33 -1.77
CA ASN A 274 5.32 -17.49 -1.77
C ASN A 274 4.86 -18.43 -2.89
N CYS A 275 5.38 -18.30 -4.10
CA CYS A 275 5.08 -19.20 -5.22
C CYS A 275 5.51 -20.64 -4.92
N LEU A 276 6.69 -20.85 -4.33
CA LEU A 276 7.16 -22.18 -3.90
C LEU A 276 6.27 -22.77 -2.80
N SER A 277 5.85 -21.95 -1.84
CA SER A 277 4.94 -22.35 -0.76
C SER A 277 3.57 -22.76 -1.32
N ILE A 278 3.02 -21.99 -2.26
CA ILE A 278 1.75 -22.31 -2.94
C ILE A 278 1.89 -23.61 -3.73
N ALA A 279 2.98 -23.79 -4.50
CA ALA A 279 3.22 -25.01 -5.26
C ALA A 279 3.31 -26.25 -4.35
N HIS A 280 3.97 -26.13 -3.19
CA HIS A 280 4.02 -27.20 -2.19
C HIS A 280 2.62 -27.55 -1.67
N VAL A 281 1.83 -26.54 -1.30
CA VAL A 281 0.48 -26.72 -0.73
C VAL A 281 -0.49 -27.32 -1.76
N ILE A 282 -0.44 -26.86 -3.02
CA ILE A 282 -1.26 -27.41 -4.12
C ILE A 282 -0.90 -28.87 -4.40
N ARG A 283 0.39 -29.24 -4.36
CA ARG A 283 0.79 -30.64 -4.54
C ARG A 283 0.31 -31.55 -3.41
N LYS A 284 0.23 -31.01 -2.18
CA LYS A 284 -0.20 -31.76 -0.98
C LYS A 284 -1.72 -31.82 -0.84
N SER A 285 -2.43 -30.81 -1.32
CA SER A 285 -3.88 -30.64 -1.10
C SER A 285 -4.65 -30.90 -2.40
N ARG A 286 -5.59 -31.86 -2.38
CA ARG A 286 -6.42 -32.19 -3.56
C ARG A 286 -7.48 -31.13 -3.90
N SER A 287 -7.77 -30.21 -2.98
CA SER A 287 -8.73 -29.12 -3.20
C SER A 287 -8.18 -27.80 -2.68
N PHE A 288 -8.40 -26.73 -3.45
CA PHE A 288 -8.03 -25.37 -3.07
C PHE A 288 -9.32 -24.57 -2.81
N PRO A 289 -9.70 -24.33 -1.55
CA PRO A 289 -10.95 -23.64 -1.25
C PRO A 289 -10.88 -22.17 -1.66
N LEU A 290 -11.96 -21.65 -2.24
CA LEU A 290 -12.14 -20.22 -2.46
C LEU A 290 -12.41 -19.56 -1.11
N THR A 291 -11.42 -18.87 -0.55
CA THR A 291 -11.51 -18.16 0.73
C THR A 291 -11.41 -16.66 0.53
N MET A 292 -11.68 -15.87 1.57
CA MET A 292 -11.43 -14.43 1.54
C MET A 292 -9.94 -14.07 1.38
N ALA A 293 -9.02 -15.01 1.58
CA ALA A 293 -7.58 -14.78 1.43
C ALA A 293 -7.17 -14.41 -0.01
N TYR A 294 -8.01 -14.70 -1.01
CA TYR A 294 -7.80 -14.26 -2.39
C TYR A 294 -7.72 -12.74 -2.53
N TRP A 295 -8.51 -12.00 -1.75
CA TRP A 295 -8.46 -10.53 -1.75
C TRP A 295 -7.11 -9.99 -1.25
N GLY A 296 -6.40 -10.78 -0.42
CA GLY A 296 -5.05 -10.47 0.05
C GLY A 296 -3.97 -10.49 -1.04
N LEU A 297 -4.28 -10.98 -2.25
CA LEU A 297 -3.36 -10.96 -3.40
C LEU A 297 -3.37 -9.63 -4.16
N ILE A 298 -4.54 -8.97 -4.25
CA ILE A 298 -4.74 -7.87 -5.19
C ILE A 298 -3.89 -6.67 -4.82
N PHE A 299 -4.01 -6.22 -3.57
CA PHE A 299 -3.34 -4.99 -3.13
C PHE A 299 -1.79 -5.10 -3.14
N PRO A 300 -1.17 -6.16 -2.57
CA PRO A 300 0.29 -6.26 -2.56
C PRO A 300 0.90 -6.42 -3.95
N ASN A 301 0.25 -7.18 -4.84
CA ASN A 301 0.74 -7.35 -6.21
C ASN A 301 0.55 -6.08 -7.05
N GLY A 302 -0.58 -5.39 -6.91
CA GLY A 302 -0.77 -4.09 -7.55
C GLY A 302 0.26 -3.05 -7.08
N ALA A 303 0.57 -3.01 -5.77
CA ALA A 303 1.64 -2.16 -5.25
C ALA A 303 3.00 -2.52 -5.83
N PHE A 304 3.29 -3.82 -6.02
CA PHE A 304 4.55 -4.27 -6.61
C PHE A 304 4.67 -3.86 -8.08
N SER A 305 3.57 -3.95 -8.85
CA SER A 305 3.52 -3.38 -10.20
C SER A 305 3.79 -1.88 -10.19
N LEU A 306 3.16 -1.10 -9.30
CA LEU A 306 3.41 0.34 -9.19
C LEU A 306 4.87 0.67 -8.88
N LEU A 307 5.52 -0.09 -7.99
CA LEU A 307 6.94 0.06 -7.72
C LEU A 307 7.79 -0.22 -8.97
N CYS A 308 7.49 -1.29 -9.71
CA CYS A 308 8.17 -1.59 -10.97
C CYS A 308 8.00 -0.45 -11.99
N LEU A 309 6.78 0.05 -12.16
CA LEU A 309 6.49 1.15 -13.09
C LEU A 309 7.23 2.43 -12.68
N GLN A 310 7.23 2.77 -11.39
CA GLN A 310 7.95 3.94 -10.88
C GLN A 310 9.46 3.80 -11.05
N LEU A 311 10.04 2.62 -10.81
CA LEU A 311 11.45 2.35 -11.13
C LEU A 311 11.72 2.49 -12.63
N GLY A 312 10.79 2.04 -13.48
CA GLY A 312 10.87 2.22 -14.94
C GLY A 312 10.88 3.69 -15.35
N THR A 313 10.08 4.54 -14.71
CA THR A 313 10.10 5.99 -14.93
C THR A 313 11.40 6.63 -14.42
N VAL A 314 11.89 6.24 -13.23
CA VAL A 314 13.11 6.80 -12.63
C VAL A 314 14.37 6.42 -13.43
N LEU A 315 14.46 5.18 -13.88
CA LEU A 315 15.61 4.63 -14.60
C LEU A 315 15.51 4.78 -16.12
N GLU A 316 14.40 5.35 -16.62
CA GLU A 316 14.07 5.37 -18.06
C GLU A 316 14.20 3.97 -18.71
N SER A 317 13.79 2.93 -17.96
CA SER A 317 14.06 1.54 -18.31
C SER A 317 12.80 0.84 -18.81
N GLN A 318 12.83 0.44 -20.09
CA GLN A 318 11.75 -0.37 -20.68
C GLN A 318 11.56 -1.72 -19.98
N PHE A 319 12.63 -2.31 -19.44
CA PHE A 319 12.55 -3.58 -18.71
C PHE A 319 11.57 -3.49 -17.54
N PHE A 320 11.70 -2.47 -16.70
CA PHE A 320 10.83 -2.28 -15.54
C PHE A 320 9.39 -1.94 -15.92
N GLN A 321 9.21 -1.19 -17.01
CA GLN A 321 7.87 -0.88 -17.55
C GLN A 321 7.17 -2.14 -18.07
N ILE A 322 7.84 -2.95 -18.88
CA ILE A 322 7.30 -4.23 -19.40
C ILE A 322 7.03 -5.17 -18.24
N PHE A 323 7.98 -5.32 -17.32
CA PHE A 323 7.84 -6.23 -16.19
C PHE A 323 6.66 -5.84 -15.29
N GLY A 324 6.53 -4.56 -14.94
CA GLY A 324 5.40 -4.04 -14.15
C GLY A 324 4.06 -4.24 -14.86
N ALA A 325 4.01 -4.00 -16.18
CA ALA A 325 2.81 -4.19 -17.00
C ALA A 325 2.40 -5.68 -17.09
N VAL A 326 3.34 -6.58 -17.34
CA VAL A 326 3.06 -8.03 -17.38
C VAL A 326 2.59 -8.51 -16.01
N TRP A 327 3.22 -8.07 -14.92
CA TRP A 327 2.80 -8.42 -13.56
C TRP A 327 1.39 -7.94 -13.24
N SER A 328 1.01 -6.75 -13.72
CA SER A 328 -0.35 -6.21 -13.52
C SER A 328 -1.43 -6.96 -14.30
N CYS A 329 -1.04 -7.59 -15.42
CA CYS A 329 -1.93 -8.29 -16.33
C CYS A 329 -2.04 -9.79 -16.04
N GLU A 330 -1.69 -10.26 -14.83
CA GLU A 330 -1.79 -11.67 -14.46
C GLU A 330 -3.20 -12.21 -14.79
N ARG A 331 -3.30 -12.89 -15.94
CA ARG A 331 -4.47 -13.64 -16.33
C ARG A 331 -4.63 -14.74 -15.30
N SER A 332 -5.68 -14.65 -14.49
CA SER A 332 -6.24 -15.80 -13.77
C SER A 332 -6.75 -16.81 -14.81
N ASN A 333 -5.84 -17.53 -15.44
CA ASN A 333 -6.12 -18.54 -16.45
C ASN A 333 -6.54 -19.82 -15.72
N ARG A 334 -7.80 -19.87 -15.26
CA ARG A 334 -8.42 -21.15 -14.88
C ARG A 334 -9.13 -21.73 -16.10
N ARG A 335 -8.43 -22.56 -16.86
CA ARG A 335 -9.10 -23.70 -17.50
C ARG A 335 -9.40 -24.69 -16.39
N CYS A 336 -10.62 -24.66 -15.87
CA CYS A 336 -11.18 -25.88 -15.30
C CYS A 336 -11.40 -26.82 -16.49
N GLU A 337 -10.54 -27.81 -16.63
CA GLU A 337 -10.87 -29.01 -17.39
C GLU A 337 -12.14 -29.60 -16.75
N GLN A 338 -13.27 -29.40 -17.41
CA GLN A 338 -14.45 -30.23 -17.22
C GLN A 338 -14.16 -31.56 -17.91
N THR A 339 -13.67 -32.53 -17.14
CA THR A 339 -13.80 -33.94 -17.49
C THR A 339 -15.18 -34.40 -17.00
N TYR A 340 -16.07 -34.67 -17.97
CA TYR A 340 -17.21 -35.58 -17.80
C TYR A 340 -16.81 -36.96 -18.33
#